data_AF-A0A9D8R0V6-F1
#
_entry.id   AF-A0A9D8R0V6-F1
#
_cell.length_a   1.000
_cell.length_b   1.000
_cell.length_c   1.000
_cell.angle_alpha   90.00
_cell.angle_beta   90.00
_cell.angle_gamma   90.00
#
_symmetry.space_group_name_H-M   'P 1'
#
loop_
_entity.id
_entity.type
_entity.pdbx_description
1 polymer ?
#
loop_
_entity_poly.entity_id
_entity_poly.type
_entity_poly.pdbx_seq_one_letter_code
_entity_poly.pdbx_strand_id
1 'polypeptide(L)'
;MKKLFTTILACMAATTIIAQNYGTYYNSAFDVTLPSGVAAYIVTGMNNDRLTYQKIADGAASHKTVPAGTAVLLDKASENIGEVNPNFTNNLLHGSDTKTTTYGGEKYYKLTYGNDGITFGWFWGASGGAAFESPAHKAWLALPAAAVGANIFLGLPGDDDATGIATLENKQQKTDNVWYDLNGRRISAPKTKGIYVKNGCKMVIK
;
A
#
# COMPACT_ATOMS: atom_id res chain seq x y z
N MET A 1 24.93 25.14 20.44
CA MET A 1 24.11 25.07 19.21
C MET A 1 24.27 23.77 18.41
N LYS A 2 25.46 23.16 18.31
CA LYS A 2 25.64 21.87 17.60
C LYS A 2 24.95 20.64 18.22
N LYS A 3 24.69 20.63 19.54
CA LYS A 3 24.04 19.52 20.23
C LYS A 3 22.51 19.44 20.07
N LEU A 4 21.84 20.54 19.66
CA LEU A 4 20.39 20.54 19.46
C LEU A 4 19.98 19.91 18.11
N PHE A 5 20.84 20.02 17.09
CA PHE A 5 20.59 19.43 15.78
C PHE A 5 20.79 17.90 15.76
N THR A 6 21.69 17.38 16.60
CA THR A 6 21.94 15.92 16.67
C THR A 6 20.84 15.17 17.43
N THR A 7 20.20 15.79 18.42
CA THR A 7 19.12 15.13 19.20
C THR A 7 17.77 15.14 18.49
N ILE A 8 17.54 16.08 17.56
CA ILE A 8 16.34 16.11 16.71
C ILE A 8 16.40 15.01 15.63
N LEU A 9 17.59 14.59 15.22
CA LEU A 9 17.81 13.53 14.22
C LEU A 9 17.39 12.13 14.73
N ALA A 10 17.39 11.90 16.04
CA ALA A 10 16.98 10.62 16.64
C ALA A 10 15.47 10.50 16.88
N CYS A 11 14.72 11.61 16.86
CA CYS A 11 13.28 11.61 17.15
C CYS A 11 12.40 11.51 15.89
N MET A 12 12.90 11.94 14.72
CA MET A 12 12.12 11.90 13.46
C MET A 12 12.08 10.52 12.79
N ALA A 13 12.96 9.59 13.16
CA ALA A 13 13.01 8.24 12.61
C ALA A 13 11.86 7.31 13.07
N ALA A 14 11.04 7.74 14.04
CA ALA A 14 10.01 6.89 14.65
C ALA A 14 8.57 7.25 14.22
N THR A 15 8.36 8.31 13.44
CA THR A 15 7.01 8.87 13.30
C THR A 15 6.24 8.23 12.14
N THR A 16 5.69 7.06 12.45
CA THR A 16 4.60 6.34 11.78
C THR A 16 4.99 5.43 10.62
N ILE A 17 5.68 4.34 10.95
CA ILE A 17 5.51 3.08 10.23
C ILE A 17 4.21 2.46 10.72
N ILE A 18 3.25 2.28 9.81
CA ILE A 18 1.92 1.72 10.04
C ILE A 18 1.91 0.36 9.35
N ALA A 19 2.41 -0.65 10.07
CA ALA A 19 2.43 -2.06 9.69
C ALA A 19 3.31 -2.46 8.48
N GLN A 20 3.76 -3.72 8.49
CA GLN A 20 4.61 -4.35 7.46
C GLN A 20 5.87 -3.56 7.06
N ASN A 21 6.47 -2.79 7.99
CA ASN A 21 7.65 -1.95 7.75
C ASN A 21 7.43 -0.72 6.84
N TYR A 22 6.19 -0.39 6.48
CA TYR A 22 5.87 0.76 5.62
C TYR A 22 5.21 1.91 6.38
N GLY A 23 5.40 3.14 5.89
CA GLY A 23 4.76 4.33 6.42
C GLY A 23 4.68 5.45 5.39
N THR A 24 4.02 6.56 5.72
CA THR A 24 4.06 7.76 4.89
C THR A 24 4.46 8.98 5.71
N TYR A 25 5.15 9.91 5.06
CA TYR A 25 5.65 11.11 5.71
C TYR A 25 5.64 12.34 4.80
N TYR A 26 5.46 13.51 5.41
CA TYR A 26 5.58 14.81 4.77
C TYR A 26 6.06 15.87 5.76
N ASN A 27 6.96 16.74 5.30
CA ASN A 27 7.41 17.93 6.03
C ASN A 27 7.78 19.03 5.05
N SER A 28 7.25 20.25 5.19
CA SER A 28 7.61 21.38 4.31
C SER A 28 8.66 22.35 4.87
N ALA A 29 9.01 22.22 6.15
CA ALA A 29 9.87 23.17 6.84
C ALA A 29 11.36 22.94 6.61
N PHE A 30 11.79 21.69 6.43
CA PHE A 30 13.21 21.34 6.28
C PHE A 30 13.42 19.97 5.64
N ASP A 31 14.63 19.79 5.13
CA ASP A 31 15.11 18.53 4.58
C ASP A 31 15.26 17.46 5.67
N VAL A 32 14.79 16.23 5.40
CA VAL A 32 14.81 15.12 6.36
C VAL A 32 15.89 14.11 5.98
N THR A 33 16.85 13.87 6.88
CA THR A 33 17.87 12.82 6.68
C THR A 33 17.36 11.50 7.25
N LEU A 34 17.35 10.46 6.43
CA LEU A 34 16.85 9.12 6.79
C LEU A 34 17.87 8.36 7.65
N PRO A 35 17.41 7.60 8.66
CA PRO A 35 18.25 6.68 9.40
C PRO A 35 18.65 5.48 8.53
N SER A 36 19.76 4.81 8.88
CA SER A 36 20.16 3.57 8.23
C SER A 36 19.03 2.52 8.28
N GLY A 37 18.82 1.81 7.17
CA GLY A 37 17.76 0.81 7.04
C GLY A 37 16.37 1.38 6.76
N VAL A 38 16.27 2.66 6.37
CA VAL A 38 15.03 3.28 5.87
C VAL A 38 15.28 3.88 4.49
N ALA A 39 14.42 3.53 3.53
CA ALA A 39 14.36 4.15 2.23
C ALA A 39 13.08 5.00 2.07
N ALA A 40 13.15 5.99 1.18
CA ALA A 40 12.01 6.82 0.81
C ALA A 40 11.76 6.74 -0.69
N TYR A 41 10.48 6.56 -1.02
CA TYR A 41 9.99 6.45 -2.38
C TYR A 41 8.91 7.49 -2.65
N ILE A 42 8.86 7.96 -3.88
CA ILE A 42 7.72 8.68 -4.44
C ILE A 42 6.93 7.77 -5.36
N VAL A 43 5.70 8.17 -5.68
CA VAL A 43 4.90 7.51 -6.71
C VAL A 43 4.90 8.39 -7.96
N THR A 44 5.35 7.85 -9.09
CA THR A 44 5.50 8.62 -10.35
C THR A 44 4.44 8.30 -11.39
N GLY A 45 3.66 7.24 -11.18
CA GLY A 45 2.65 6.80 -12.13
C GLY A 45 1.88 5.57 -11.67
N MET A 46 0.90 5.19 -12.48
CA MET A 46 0.09 3.99 -12.32
C MET A 46 -0.10 3.32 -13.68
N ASN A 47 -0.08 1.99 -13.71
CA ASN A 47 -0.46 1.19 -14.86
C ASN A 47 -1.18 -0.08 -14.39
N ASN A 48 -2.40 -0.34 -14.87
CA ASN A 48 -3.22 -1.52 -14.51
C ASN A 48 -3.23 -1.82 -13.00
N ASP A 49 -3.66 -0.85 -12.18
CA ASP A 49 -3.71 -0.92 -10.70
C ASP A 49 -2.36 -1.13 -9.99
N ARG A 50 -1.24 -1.05 -10.72
CA ARG A 50 0.11 -1.12 -10.15
C ARG A 50 0.78 0.25 -10.20
N LEU A 51 1.28 0.67 -9.04
CA LEU A 51 2.01 1.93 -8.91
C LEU A 51 3.47 1.78 -9.37
N THR A 52 3.98 2.86 -9.94
CA THR A 52 5.41 3.01 -10.23
C THR A 52 6.04 3.81 -9.11
N TYR A 53 7.05 3.21 -8.47
CA TYR A 53 7.79 3.83 -7.38
C TYR A 53 9.19 4.23 -7.86
N GLN A 54 9.64 5.40 -7.44
CA GLN A 54 11.03 5.83 -7.59
C GLN A 54 11.63 6.04 -6.20
N LYS A 55 12.73 5.36 -5.92
CA LYS A 55 13.51 5.60 -4.70
C LYS A 55 14.27 6.91 -4.83
N ILE A 56 14.06 7.82 -3.89
CA ILE A 56 14.69 9.15 -3.92
C ILE A 56 15.76 9.31 -2.84
N ALA A 57 15.72 8.52 -1.78
CA ALA A 57 16.70 8.53 -0.70
C ALA A 57 16.77 7.18 0.01
N ASP A 58 17.95 6.86 0.56
CA ASP A 58 18.19 5.69 1.41
C ASP A 58 19.21 6.06 2.49
N GLY A 59 18.89 5.81 3.76
CA GLY A 59 19.77 6.15 4.88
C GLY A 59 21.12 5.41 4.92
N ALA A 60 21.27 4.34 4.14
CA ALA A 60 22.55 3.64 3.95
C ALA A 60 23.34 4.14 2.71
N ALA A 61 22.70 4.77 1.73
CA ALA A 61 23.32 5.19 0.47
C ALA A 61 24.02 6.57 0.56
N SER A 62 24.62 7.05 -0.54
CA SER A 62 25.24 8.39 -0.56
C SER A 62 24.21 9.52 -0.45
N HIS A 63 23.01 9.33 -1.02
CA HIS A 63 21.92 10.30 -0.94
C HIS A 63 20.87 9.82 0.08
N LYS A 64 20.86 10.46 1.26
CA LYS A 64 20.10 10.03 2.44
C LYS A 64 18.94 10.96 2.79
N THR A 65 18.73 12.00 1.99
CA THR A 65 17.92 13.15 2.40
C THR A 65 16.68 13.26 1.53
N VAL A 66 15.53 13.41 2.15
CA VAL A 66 14.27 13.78 1.50
C VAL A 66 14.15 15.31 1.57
N PRO A 67 14.09 16.03 0.44
CA PRO A 67 13.95 17.48 0.46
C PRO A 67 12.65 17.95 1.12
N ALA A 68 12.68 19.13 1.73
CA ALA A 68 11.50 19.78 2.28
C ALA A 68 10.37 19.88 1.22
N GLY A 69 9.14 19.66 1.64
CA GLY A 69 7.95 19.69 0.80
C GLY A 69 7.71 18.40 0.01
N THR A 70 8.51 17.36 0.24
CA THR A 70 8.38 16.08 -0.48
C THR A 70 7.58 15.08 0.33
N ALA A 71 6.42 14.67 -0.21
CA ALA A 71 5.64 13.56 0.33
C ALA A 71 6.23 12.21 -0.09
N VAL A 72 6.42 11.28 0.85
CA VAL A 72 7.08 10.00 0.58
C VAL A 72 6.36 8.82 1.22
N LEU A 73 6.51 7.66 0.58
CA LEU A 73 6.38 6.35 1.20
C LEU A 73 7.73 6.02 1.85
N LEU A 74 7.71 5.63 3.12
CA LEU A 74 8.85 5.13 3.86
C LEU A 74 8.79 3.60 3.89
N ASP A 75 9.94 2.98 3.71
CA ASP A 75 10.16 1.55 3.75
C ASP A 75 11.30 1.23 4.71
N LYS A 76 11.07 0.32 5.65
CA LYS A 76 12.06 -0.20 6.60
C LYS A 76 12.40 -1.68 6.31
N ALA A 77 12.20 -2.15 5.09
CA ALA A 77 12.58 -3.49 4.66
C ALA A 77 14.11 -3.65 4.61
N SER A 78 14.57 -4.88 4.83
CA SER A 78 15.99 -5.22 4.92
C SER A 78 16.77 -4.99 3.63
N GLU A 79 16.09 -5.01 2.48
CA GLU A 79 16.74 -5.05 1.17
C GLU A 79 16.59 -3.76 0.37
N ASN A 80 15.68 -2.83 0.73
CA ASN A 80 15.43 -1.55 0.07
C ASN A 80 15.73 -1.62 -1.44
N ILE A 81 14.78 -2.04 -2.27
CA ILE A 81 15.11 -2.43 -3.65
C ILE A 81 15.15 -1.21 -4.60
N GLY A 82 16.04 -1.23 -5.60
CA GLY A 82 16.18 -0.20 -6.63
C GLY A 82 17.25 0.87 -6.33
N GLU A 83 17.72 1.54 -7.37
CA GLU A 83 18.74 2.59 -7.27
C GLU A 83 18.15 3.91 -6.75
N VAL A 84 18.94 4.64 -5.97
CA VAL A 84 18.56 5.98 -5.50
C VAL A 84 18.69 6.97 -6.66
N ASN A 85 17.57 7.55 -7.08
CA ASN A 85 17.54 8.67 -8.01
C ASN A 85 16.90 9.89 -7.33
N PRO A 86 17.70 10.88 -6.88
CA PRO A 86 17.19 12.08 -6.21
C PRO A 86 16.58 13.09 -7.19
N ASN A 87 16.75 12.90 -8.49
CA ASN A 87 16.11 13.74 -9.50
C ASN A 87 14.75 13.16 -9.83
N PHE A 88 13.70 13.82 -9.36
CA PHE A 88 12.34 13.38 -9.58
C PHE A 88 11.43 14.53 -10.02
N THR A 89 10.39 14.16 -10.76
CA THR A 89 9.26 15.01 -11.10
C THR A 89 7.98 14.17 -10.96
N ASN A 90 6.82 14.82 -10.98
CA ASN A 90 5.53 14.12 -11.01
C ASN A 90 5.27 13.19 -9.80
N ASN A 91 5.52 13.67 -8.58
CA ASN A 91 5.13 12.92 -7.38
C ASN A 91 3.61 12.98 -7.20
N LEU A 92 2.97 11.81 -7.23
CA LEU A 92 1.53 11.63 -7.01
C LEU A 92 1.17 11.52 -5.52
N LEU A 93 2.17 11.50 -4.64
CA LEU A 93 1.96 11.64 -3.21
C LEU A 93 1.86 13.11 -2.84
N HIS A 94 0.93 13.40 -1.94
CA HIS A 94 0.72 14.72 -1.37
C HIS A 94 0.69 14.62 0.15
N GLY A 95 1.04 15.71 0.82
CA GLY A 95 1.08 15.77 2.27
C GLY A 95 0.83 17.18 2.79
N SER A 96 0.76 17.31 4.11
CA SER A 96 0.58 18.59 4.79
C SER A 96 1.19 18.56 6.18
N ASP A 97 1.73 19.69 6.64
CA ASP A 97 2.24 19.85 8.01
C ASP A 97 1.11 19.98 9.04
N THR A 98 -0.10 20.25 8.60
CA THR A 98 -1.30 20.29 9.44
C THR A 98 -2.31 19.26 8.97
N LYS A 99 -3.22 18.87 9.87
CA LYS A 99 -4.40 18.11 9.46
C LYS A 99 -5.16 18.90 8.38
N THR A 100 -5.47 18.24 7.27
CA THR A 100 -6.11 18.91 6.13
C THR A 100 -6.95 17.93 5.31
N THR A 101 -7.92 18.47 4.57
CA THR A 101 -8.63 17.69 3.55
C THR A 101 -7.71 17.42 2.36
N THR A 102 -7.68 16.17 1.91
CA THR A 102 -6.84 15.75 0.78
C THR A 102 -7.14 16.52 -0.50
N TYR A 103 -6.08 16.84 -1.25
CA TYR A 103 -6.10 17.56 -2.53
C TYR A 103 -5.08 16.96 -3.50
N GLY A 104 -5.06 17.45 -4.75
CA GLY A 104 -4.08 17.04 -5.77
C GLY A 104 -4.62 16.04 -6.80
N GLY A 105 -5.90 15.67 -6.71
CA GLY A 105 -6.52 14.75 -7.67
C GLY A 105 -8.04 14.69 -7.54
N GLU A 106 -8.62 13.57 -7.97
CA GLU A 106 -10.06 13.32 -7.90
C GLU A 106 -10.37 12.05 -7.09
N LYS A 107 -9.39 11.16 -6.94
CA LYS A 107 -9.44 9.95 -6.11
C LYS A 107 -8.31 9.94 -5.10
N TYR A 108 -8.66 9.67 -3.85
CA TYR A 108 -7.75 9.78 -2.71
C TYR A 108 -7.62 8.48 -1.93
N TYR A 109 -6.38 8.07 -1.70
CA TYR A 109 -6.04 6.81 -1.04
C TYR A 109 -5.14 7.05 0.17
N LYS A 110 -5.35 6.25 1.22
CA LYS A 110 -4.48 6.16 2.39
C LYS A 110 -3.75 4.82 2.38
N LEU A 111 -2.52 4.83 2.87
CA LEU A 111 -1.76 3.60 3.12
C LEU A 111 -2.33 2.92 4.37
N THR A 112 -2.91 1.74 4.22
CA THR A 112 -3.62 1.05 5.30
C THR A 112 -3.84 -0.43 5.00
N TYR A 113 -4.43 -1.16 5.95
CA TYR A 113 -5.03 -2.45 5.68
C TYR A 113 -6.40 -2.28 5.03
N GLY A 114 -6.70 -3.16 4.08
CA GLY A 114 -8.04 -3.29 3.50
C GLY A 114 -9.05 -3.76 4.55
N ASN A 115 -10.32 -3.80 4.13
CA ASN A 115 -11.41 -4.23 5.01
C ASN A 115 -11.29 -5.70 5.47
N ASP A 116 -10.46 -6.51 4.80
CA ASP A 116 -10.12 -7.87 5.20
C ASP A 116 -9.17 -7.93 6.41
N GLY A 117 -8.55 -6.81 6.78
CA GLY A 117 -7.54 -6.73 7.84
C GLY A 117 -6.22 -7.43 7.52
N ILE A 118 -6.04 -7.92 6.29
CA ILE A 118 -4.89 -8.74 5.87
C ILE A 118 -4.12 -8.02 4.76
N THR A 119 -4.81 -7.53 3.75
CA THR A 119 -4.18 -6.90 2.59
C THR A 119 -3.70 -5.52 2.96
N PHE A 120 -2.39 -5.27 2.90
CA PHE A 120 -1.81 -3.95 3.13
C PHE A 120 -1.55 -3.24 1.81
N GLY A 121 -1.95 -1.98 1.70
CA GLY A 121 -1.83 -1.24 0.45
C GLY A 121 -2.45 0.15 0.46
N TRP A 122 -2.66 0.69 -0.75
CA TRP A 122 -3.34 1.96 -0.94
C TRP A 122 -4.83 1.71 -1.15
N PHE A 123 -5.64 2.13 -0.18
CA PHE A 123 -7.09 1.99 -0.21
C PHE A 123 -7.76 3.35 -0.14
N TRP A 124 -8.96 3.47 -0.69
CA TRP A 124 -9.73 4.70 -0.59
C TRP A 124 -9.81 5.21 0.85
N GLY A 125 -9.50 6.49 1.06
CA GLY A 125 -9.61 7.10 2.37
C GLY A 125 -11.06 7.35 2.80
N ALA A 126 -11.95 7.54 1.83
CA ALA A 126 -13.39 7.70 2.00
C ALA A 126 -14.17 7.01 0.86
N SER A 127 -15.49 6.85 1.04
CA SER A 127 -16.36 6.18 0.06
C SER A 127 -16.19 6.73 -1.36
N GLY A 128 -16.05 5.84 -2.34
CA GLY A 128 -15.87 6.20 -3.74
C GLY A 128 -14.56 6.93 -4.08
N GLY A 129 -13.57 6.90 -3.19
CA GLY A 129 -12.31 7.63 -3.32
C GLY A 129 -12.46 9.14 -3.11
N ALA A 130 -13.54 9.58 -2.44
CA ALA A 130 -13.75 10.99 -2.12
C ALA A 130 -12.64 11.54 -1.22
N ALA A 131 -12.56 12.87 -1.16
CA ALA A 131 -11.63 13.55 -0.27
C ALA A 131 -11.90 13.19 1.20
N PHE A 132 -10.84 13.10 2.00
CA PHE A 132 -10.91 12.79 3.41
C PHE A 132 -9.95 13.70 4.20
N GLU A 133 -10.08 13.74 5.53
CA GLU A 133 -9.11 14.45 6.36
C GLU A 133 -7.87 13.59 6.61
N SER A 134 -6.72 14.01 6.08
CA SER A 134 -5.43 13.42 6.40
C SER A 134 -4.84 14.08 7.65
N PRO A 135 -4.30 13.32 8.61
CA PRO A 135 -3.55 13.88 9.74
C PRO A 135 -2.30 14.65 9.29
N ALA A 136 -1.79 15.50 10.19
CA ALA A 136 -0.52 16.20 10.00
C ALA A 136 0.65 15.23 9.75
N HIS A 137 1.59 15.64 8.90
CA HIS A 137 2.82 14.92 8.56
C HIS A 137 2.60 13.50 7.99
N LYS A 138 1.42 13.24 7.45
CA LYS A 138 1.09 12.04 6.66
C LYS A 138 1.05 12.41 5.19
N ALA A 139 1.36 11.43 4.35
CA ALA A 139 1.07 11.53 2.92
C ALA A 139 -0.10 10.63 2.50
N TRP A 140 -0.81 11.08 1.48
CA TRP A 140 -1.84 10.36 0.75
C TRP A 140 -1.47 10.29 -0.73
N LEU A 141 -2.07 9.32 -1.43
CA LEU A 141 -1.96 9.21 -2.88
C LEU A 141 -3.17 9.90 -3.51
N ALA A 142 -2.93 10.76 -4.50
CA ALA A 142 -3.96 11.44 -5.27
C ALA A 142 -3.85 11.07 -6.75
N LEU A 143 -4.97 10.68 -7.35
CA LEU A 143 -5.04 10.23 -8.74
C LEU A 143 -6.17 10.92 -9.51
N PRO A 144 -6.07 11.08 -10.84
CA PRO A 144 -7.18 11.53 -11.68
C PRO A 144 -8.30 10.46 -11.73
N ALA A 145 -9.54 10.86 -12.06
CA ALA A 145 -10.70 9.97 -12.02
C ALA A 145 -10.63 8.77 -12.98
N ALA A 146 -9.79 8.83 -14.02
CA ALA A 146 -9.62 7.74 -14.99
C ALA A 146 -8.79 6.55 -14.45
N ALA A 147 -8.17 6.67 -13.28
CA ALA A 147 -7.48 5.57 -12.61
C ALA A 147 -8.47 4.83 -11.71
N VAL A 148 -8.93 3.63 -12.09
CA VAL A 148 -10.04 2.97 -11.35
C VAL A 148 -9.75 1.52 -10.96
N GLY A 149 -9.35 1.38 -9.70
CA GLY A 149 -9.54 0.23 -8.82
C GLY A 149 -9.73 0.75 -7.39
N ALA A 150 -10.61 0.14 -6.59
CA ALA A 150 -10.81 0.53 -5.18
C ALA A 150 -9.61 0.16 -4.28
N ASN A 151 -8.82 -0.81 -4.76
CA ASN A 151 -7.68 -1.38 -4.06
C ASN A 151 -6.47 -1.28 -4.98
N ILE A 152 -5.39 -0.69 -4.50
CA ILE A 152 -4.11 -0.65 -5.19
C ILE A 152 -3.10 -1.36 -4.29
N PHE A 153 -2.56 -2.47 -4.77
CA PHE A 153 -1.61 -3.25 -4.00
C PHE A 153 -0.29 -2.48 -3.81
N LEU A 154 0.31 -2.60 -2.63
CA LEU A 154 1.63 -2.07 -2.36
C LEU A 154 2.68 -3.09 -2.80
N GLY A 155 3.07 -3.04 -4.08
CA GLY A 155 4.22 -3.79 -4.60
C GLY A 155 5.35 -2.83 -4.97
N LEU A 156 6.48 -2.90 -4.26
CA LEU A 156 7.70 -2.19 -4.65
C LEU A 156 8.43 -2.96 -5.76
N PRO A 157 9.24 -2.29 -6.60
CA PRO A 157 10.01 -2.96 -7.64
C PRO A 157 10.95 -4.02 -7.03
N GLY A 158 10.89 -5.26 -7.52
CA GLY A 158 11.75 -6.38 -7.10
C GLY A 158 11.29 -7.14 -5.85
N ASP A 159 10.16 -6.77 -5.27
CA ASP A 159 9.42 -7.62 -4.33
C ASP A 159 8.75 -8.74 -5.17
N ASP A 160 9.55 -9.74 -5.56
CA ASP A 160 9.10 -10.94 -6.30
C ASP A 160 8.29 -11.91 -5.43
N ASP A 161 8.06 -11.55 -4.16
CA ASP A 161 7.00 -12.15 -3.35
C ASP A 161 5.65 -11.68 -3.89
N ALA A 162 5.21 -12.38 -4.93
CA ALA A 162 3.84 -12.45 -5.37
C ALA A 162 2.92 -12.79 -4.18
N THR A 163 2.47 -11.79 -3.43
CA THR A 163 1.19 -11.89 -2.72
C THR A 163 0.09 -11.59 -3.72
N GLY A 164 -0.02 -12.51 -4.70
CA GLY A 164 -0.96 -12.47 -5.78
C GLY A 164 -2.39 -12.43 -5.25
N ILE A 165 -2.97 -11.25 -5.21
CA ILE A 165 -4.38 -11.10 -5.51
C ILE A 165 -4.43 -10.49 -6.90
N ALA A 166 -4.50 -11.39 -7.89
CA ALA A 166 -5.06 -11.02 -9.18
C ALA A 166 -6.39 -10.34 -8.91
N THR A 167 -6.59 -9.19 -9.53
CA THR A 167 -7.85 -8.47 -9.67
C THR A 167 -9.00 -9.49 -9.58
N LEU A 168 -9.80 -9.43 -8.51
CA LEU A 168 -11.11 -10.04 -8.56
C LEU A 168 -11.89 -9.23 -9.58
N GLU A 169 -11.70 -9.53 -10.85
CA GLU A 169 -12.81 -9.46 -11.78
C GLU A 169 -13.99 -10.06 -11.03
N ASN A 170 -15.11 -9.34 -10.99
CA ASN A 170 -16.39 -9.95 -10.72
C ASN A 170 -16.65 -11.00 -11.81
N LYS A 171 -15.92 -12.13 -11.76
CA LYS A 171 -16.47 -13.39 -12.21
C LYS A 171 -17.64 -13.58 -11.28
N GLN A 172 -18.81 -13.22 -11.79
CA GLN A 172 -20.03 -13.97 -11.51
C GLN A 172 -19.57 -15.39 -11.27
N GLN A 173 -19.66 -15.81 -10.01
CA GLN A 173 -19.28 -17.13 -9.58
C GLN A 173 -20.02 -18.06 -10.54
N LYS A 174 -19.30 -18.64 -11.50
CA LYS A 174 -19.82 -19.74 -12.29
C LYS A 174 -19.98 -20.82 -11.23
N THR A 175 -21.19 -20.86 -10.67
CA THR A 175 -21.60 -21.87 -9.72
C THR A 175 -21.77 -23.13 -10.55
N ASP A 176 -20.64 -23.73 -10.90
CA ASP A 176 -20.61 -25.10 -11.34
C ASP A 176 -21.12 -25.88 -10.14
N ASN A 177 -22.41 -26.24 -10.18
CA ASN A 177 -23.21 -26.88 -9.14
C ASN A 177 -22.73 -28.33 -8.89
N VAL A 178 -21.46 -28.47 -8.55
CA VAL A 178 -20.69 -29.72 -8.54
C VAL A 178 -20.51 -30.18 -7.11
N TRP A 179 -20.75 -31.47 -6.90
CA TRP A 179 -20.63 -32.12 -5.62
C TRP A 179 -19.41 -33.03 -5.60
N TYR A 180 -18.78 -33.13 -4.43
CA TYR A 180 -17.71 -34.10 -4.16
C TYR A 180 -18.04 -34.92 -2.91
N ASP A 181 -17.72 -36.20 -2.97
CA ASP A 181 -17.69 -37.05 -1.77
C ASP A 181 -16.41 -36.80 -0.95
N LEU A 182 -16.32 -37.38 0.26
CA LEU A 182 -15.16 -37.21 1.16
C LEU A 182 -13.84 -37.73 0.57
N ASN A 183 -13.90 -38.58 -0.45
CA ASN A 183 -12.71 -39.07 -1.14
C ASN A 183 -12.27 -38.13 -2.28
N GLY A 184 -12.90 -36.96 -2.40
CA GLY A 184 -12.60 -35.97 -3.44
C GLY A 184 -13.12 -36.38 -4.82
N ARG A 185 -13.97 -37.39 -4.93
CA ARG A 185 -14.56 -37.81 -6.22
C ARG A 185 -15.78 -36.96 -6.54
N ARG A 186 -15.84 -36.47 -7.78
CA ARG A 186 -16.99 -35.72 -8.32
C ARG A 186 -18.22 -36.62 -8.42
N ILE A 187 -19.36 -36.15 -7.92
CA ILE A 187 -20.67 -36.79 -8.01
C ILE A 187 -21.70 -35.80 -8.56
N SER A 188 -22.81 -36.31 -9.12
CA SER A 188 -23.87 -35.46 -9.65
C SER A 188 -24.73 -34.82 -8.54
N ALA A 189 -24.99 -35.56 -7.46
CA ALA A 189 -25.62 -35.09 -6.23
C ALA A 189 -25.44 -36.13 -5.10
N PRO A 190 -25.57 -35.72 -3.83
CA PRO A 190 -25.63 -36.63 -2.69
C PRO A 190 -26.79 -37.61 -2.83
N LYS A 191 -26.52 -38.92 -2.74
CA LYS A 191 -27.56 -39.96 -2.72
C LYS A 191 -27.88 -40.48 -1.32
N THR A 192 -27.01 -40.19 -0.36
CA THR A 192 -27.10 -40.66 1.02
C THR A 192 -26.76 -39.54 1.99
N LYS A 193 -27.23 -39.68 3.23
CA LYS A 193 -26.86 -38.80 4.34
C LYS A 193 -25.36 -38.86 4.56
N GLY A 194 -24.73 -37.72 4.84
CA GLY A 194 -23.28 -37.64 4.98
C GLY A 194 -22.72 -36.23 4.75
N ILE A 195 -21.39 -36.15 4.75
CA ILE A 195 -20.65 -34.91 4.54
C ILE A 195 -20.20 -34.86 3.07
N TYR A 196 -20.39 -33.72 2.43
CA TYR A 196 -20.04 -33.47 1.03
C TYR A 196 -19.37 -32.11 0.88
N VAL A 197 -18.65 -31.91 -0.22
CA VAL A 197 -18.13 -30.59 -0.59
C VAL A 197 -18.90 -30.07 -1.80
N LYS A 198 -19.38 -28.83 -1.70
CA LYS A 198 -20.04 -28.12 -2.80
C LYS A 198 -19.50 -26.71 -2.87
N ASN A 199 -18.98 -26.31 -4.03
CA ASN A 199 -18.40 -24.98 -4.25
C ASN A 199 -17.32 -24.61 -3.23
N GLY A 200 -16.53 -25.59 -2.77
CA GLY A 200 -15.49 -25.39 -1.74
C GLY A 200 -16.01 -25.36 -0.30
N CYS A 201 -17.33 -25.44 -0.07
CA CYS A 201 -17.93 -25.46 1.25
C CYS A 201 -18.32 -26.88 1.69
N LYS A 202 -18.08 -27.20 2.97
CA LYS A 202 -18.54 -28.44 3.60
C LYS A 202 -20.05 -28.38 3.83
N MET A 203 -20.77 -29.37 3.31
CA MET A 203 -22.21 -29.54 3.39
C MET A 203 -22.54 -30.81 4.16
N VAL A 204 -23.52 -30.75 5.07
CA VAL A 204 -24.03 -31.94 5.79
C VAL A 204 -25.43 -32.25 5.27
N ILE A 205 -25.60 -33.41 4.66
CA ILE A 205 -26.89 -33.93 4.18
C ILE A 205 -27.44 -34.83 5.28
N LYS A 206 -28.59 -34.45 5.83
CA LYS A 206 -29.26 -35.09 6.96
C LYS A 206 -30.34 -36.07 6.55
#